data_AF-A0A2V6G889-F1
#
_entry.id   AF-A0A2V6G889-F1
#
_cell.length_a   1.000
_cell.length_b   1.000
_cell.length_c   1.000
_cell.angle_alpha   90.00
_cell.angle_beta   90.00
_cell.angle_gamma   90.00
#
_symmetry.space_group_name_H-M   'P 1'
#
loop_
_entity.id
_entity.type
_entity.pdbx_description
1 polymer ?
#
loop_
_entity_poly.entity_id
_entity_poly.type
_entity_poly.pdbx_seq_one_letter_code
_entity_poly.pdbx_strand_id
1 'polypeptide(L)'
;MPKRLAITIAGAVSLGSYEAGVLYEIVEAIGQHNQSAASEDDKIYIDVLTGASAGGMTATIATQKLMLEADALSGAYSNAFYRPWVADVNLEGLLALHGNDDPLKSILSSEHVIDISKRYLTARYQSHVDPPRKRHAAAANRIRLGLALANLNGIDYGLPLRPQGKFVYTRHQDELTTWIDKGVAADDAFDFWDPLRNACVSCGAFAFAFRVIDVIRHASEFTRPNLDTVIAPVQTFSYTDGGTFQNEPLGLAKNLVDLIDEHKNVESRFYLFVAPGVKSSVSNSEFTAAAANFRETALRLVGAIFCQARFQDWIFAEKVNAQIEAFNAQVRAMLPLFRSRSAANTRRAKALDARGGAETDRKPMERGAKPN
;
A
#
# COMPACT_ATOMS: atom_id res chain seq x y z
N MET A 1 0.14 24.53 -5.13
CA MET A 1 -0.72 23.35 -4.87
C MET A 1 -0.53 22.89 -3.44
N PRO A 2 -1.59 22.43 -2.75
CA PRO A 2 -1.46 21.90 -1.39
C PRO A 2 -0.57 20.65 -1.36
N LYS A 3 0.17 20.49 -0.28
CA LYS A 3 1.05 19.33 -0.06
C LYS A 3 0.22 18.11 0.31
N ARG A 4 0.62 16.94 -0.19
CA ARG A 4 -0.06 15.67 0.05
C ARG A 4 0.85 14.67 0.75
N LEU A 5 0.30 13.98 1.74
CA LEU A 5 1.03 13.03 2.57
C LEU A 5 0.40 11.64 2.45
N ALA A 6 1.22 10.68 2.00
CA ALA A 6 0.92 9.27 2.10
C ALA A 6 1.60 8.70 3.35
N ILE A 7 0.84 8.00 4.20
CA ILE A 7 1.35 7.38 5.42
C ILE A 7 1.26 5.86 5.29
N THR A 8 2.39 5.18 5.48
CA THR A 8 2.46 3.72 5.56
C THR A 8 2.86 3.29 6.95
N ILE A 9 2.08 2.41 7.56
CA ILE A 9 2.27 1.92 8.91
C ILE A 9 2.66 0.44 8.84
N ALA A 10 3.82 0.09 9.38
CA ALA A 10 4.28 -1.28 9.43
C ALA A 10 3.40 -2.14 10.34
N GLY A 11 3.58 -3.46 10.27
CA GLY A 11 3.00 -4.36 11.27
C GLY A 11 3.94 -4.60 12.45
N ALA A 12 3.40 -4.51 13.67
CA ALA A 12 4.20 -4.66 14.88
C ALA A 12 3.46 -5.21 16.11
N VAL A 13 2.38 -5.98 15.92
CA VAL A 13 1.60 -6.61 17.00
C VAL A 13 1.26 -5.60 18.12
N SER A 14 1.79 -5.76 19.33
CA SER A 14 1.50 -4.89 20.49
C SER A 14 2.13 -3.49 20.40
N LEU A 15 3.07 -3.27 19.47
CA LEU A 15 3.66 -1.95 19.23
C LEU A 15 2.73 -1.05 18.39
N GLY A 16 1.49 -1.48 18.11
CA GLY A 16 0.43 -0.59 17.60
C GLY A 16 0.22 0.64 18.48
N SER A 17 0.50 0.55 19.79
CA SER A 17 0.51 1.72 20.70
C SER A 17 1.53 2.80 20.30
N TYR A 18 2.72 2.41 19.83
CA TYR A 18 3.72 3.34 19.31
C TYR A 18 3.24 3.98 18.00
N GLU A 19 2.74 3.17 17.06
CA GLU A 19 2.24 3.63 15.77
C GLU A 19 1.07 4.62 15.92
N ALA A 20 0.15 4.31 16.85
CA ALA A 20 -0.97 5.15 17.22
C ALA A 20 -0.52 6.47 17.86
N GLY A 21 0.49 6.43 18.74
CA GLY A 21 1.10 7.64 19.31
C GLY A 21 1.75 8.53 18.26
N VAL A 22 2.47 7.96 17.30
CA VAL A 22 3.04 8.71 16.16
C VAL A 22 1.93 9.36 15.34
N LEU A 23 0.85 8.63 15.04
CA LEU A 23 -0.27 9.21 14.30
C LEU A 23 -0.96 10.33 15.07
N TYR A 24 -1.14 10.19 16.39
CA TYR A 24 -1.70 11.26 17.21
C TYR A 24 -0.90 12.56 17.06
N GLU A 25 0.42 12.51 17.24
CA GLU A 25 1.28 13.69 17.12
C GLU A 25 1.30 14.28 15.70
N ILE A 26 1.38 13.44 14.68
CA ILE A 26 1.43 13.89 13.27
C ILE A 26 0.11 14.51 12.85
N VAL A 27 -1.03 13.90 13.20
CA VAL A 27 -2.35 14.41 12.84
C VAL A 27 -2.61 15.74 13.56
N GLU A 28 -2.25 15.85 14.83
CA GLU A 28 -2.38 17.07 15.61
C GLU A 28 -1.50 18.19 15.05
N ALA A 29 -0.21 17.91 14.78
CA ALA A 29 0.72 18.89 14.22
C ALA A 29 0.28 19.40 12.84
N ILE A 30 -0.18 18.52 11.94
CA ILE A 30 -0.72 18.92 10.64
C ILE A 30 -2.02 19.72 10.81
N GLY A 31 -2.88 19.31 11.74
CA GLY A 31 -4.13 20.00 12.05
C GLY A 31 -3.90 21.44 12.49
N GLN A 32 -2.96 21.65 13.41
CA GLN A 32 -2.56 22.98 13.89
C GLN A 32 -1.89 23.80 12.79
N HIS A 33 -0.95 23.21 12.04
CA HIS A 33 -0.30 23.86 10.90
C HIS A 33 -1.32 24.38 9.89
N ASN A 34 -2.27 23.54 9.49
CA ASN A 34 -3.29 23.90 8.50
C ASN A 34 -4.25 25.00 8.96
N GLN A 35 -4.46 25.16 10.27
CA GLN A 35 -5.26 26.26 10.84
C GLN A 35 -4.50 27.59 10.79
N SER A 36 -3.18 27.57 10.94
CA SER A 36 -2.31 28.75 10.86
C SER A 36 -1.76 29.05 9.47
N ALA A 37 -2.00 28.18 8.48
CA ALA A 37 -1.44 28.29 7.15
C ALA A 37 -1.91 29.57 6.44
N ALA A 38 -0.95 30.32 5.88
CA ALA A 38 -1.21 31.60 5.19
C ALA A 38 -1.97 31.42 3.87
N SER A 39 -1.80 30.28 3.22
CA SER A 39 -2.48 29.94 1.96
C SER A 39 -2.86 28.46 1.89
N GLU A 40 -3.74 28.11 0.95
CA GLU A 40 -4.12 26.71 0.69
C GLU A 40 -2.92 25.88 0.22
N ASP A 41 -1.95 26.50 -0.46
CA ASP A 41 -0.75 25.83 -0.97
C ASP A 41 0.23 25.42 0.14
N ASP A 42 0.15 26.08 1.30
CA ASP A 42 0.96 25.76 2.46
C ASP A 42 0.39 24.58 3.28
N LYS A 43 -0.87 24.21 3.06
CA LYS A 43 -1.54 23.14 3.80
C LYS A 43 -1.03 21.76 3.40
N ILE A 44 -1.07 20.85 4.36
CA ILE A 44 -0.68 19.45 4.21
C ILE A 44 -1.92 18.59 4.43
N TYR A 45 -2.21 17.70 3.48
CA TYR A 45 -3.35 16.80 3.58
C TYR A 45 -2.94 15.34 3.47
N ILE A 46 -3.41 14.53 4.41
CA ILE A 46 -3.32 13.07 4.37
C ILE A 46 -4.38 12.58 3.38
N ASP A 47 -3.95 11.88 2.33
CA ASP A 47 -4.82 11.34 1.28
C ASP A 47 -4.59 9.84 0.99
N VAL A 48 -3.54 9.25 1.56
CA VAL A 48 -3.28 7.80 1.51
C VAL A 48 -2.86 7.31 2.88
N LEU A 49 -3.53 6.26 3.35
CA LEU A 49 -3.18 5.51 4.56
C LEU A 49 -3.06 4.03 4.19
N THR A 50 -1.92 3.42 4.49
CA THR A 50 -1.76 1.96 4.34
C THR A 50 -1.21 1.33 5.60
N GLY A 51 -1.55 0.06 5.83
CA GLY A 51 -0.98 -0.66 6.95
C GLY A 51 -1.07 -2.18 6.85
N ALA A 52 -0.22 -2.82 7.65
CA ALA A 52 -0.18 -4.27 7.86
C ALA A 52 -0.29 -4.56 9.37
N SER A 53 -0.84 -5.71 9.75
CA SER A 53 -1.03 -6.08 11.16
C SER A 53 -1.73 -4.98 11.97
N ALA A 54 -1.20 -4.67 13.15
CA ALA A 54 -1.57 -3.51 13.99
C ALA A 54 -1.60 -2.18 13.22
N GLY A 55 -0.67 -1.96 12.29
CA GLY A 55 -0.65 -0.77 11.45
C GLY A 55 -1.88 -0.66 10.54
N GLY A 56 -2.39 -1.79 10.04
CA GLY A 56 -3.62 -1.83 9.24
C GLY A 56 -4.88 -1.47 10.04
N MET A 57 -4.97 -1.95 11.28
CA MET A 57 -6.02 -1.55 12.22
C MET A 57 -5.94 -0.05 12.53
N THR A 58 -4.74 0.46 12.83
CA THR A 58 -4.49 1.89 13.10
C THR A 58 -4.82 2.77 11.89
N ALA A 59 -4.43 2.37 10.69
CA ALA A 59 -4.74 3.07 9.43
C ALA A 59 -6.26 3.14 9.16
N THR A 60 -6.99 2.06 9.48
CA THR A 60 -8.45 2.00 9.32
C THR A 60 -9.14 2.94 10.30
N ILE A 61 -8.75 2.92 11.58
CA ILE A 61 -9.25 3.86 12.60
C ILE A 61 -8.93 5.30 12.19
N ALA A 62 -7.69 5.59 11.81
CA ALA A 62 -7.26 6.90 11.36
C ALA A 62 -8.13 7.40 10.19
N THR A 63 -8.34 6.57 9.18
CA THR A 63 -9.14 6.92 8.00
C THR A 63 -10.56 7.29 8.39
N GLN A 64 -11.22 6.49 9.23
CA GLN A 64 -12.59 6.76 9.67
C GLN A 64 -12.66 8.08 10.45
N LYS A 65 -11.82 8.23 11.47
CA LYS A 65 -11.90 9.38 12.38
C LYS A 65 -11.49 10.68 11.69
N LEU A 66 -10.48 10.65 10.81
CA LEU A 66 -10.09 11.80 9.99
C LEU A 66 -11.23 12.28 9.09
N MET A 67 -12.03 11.36 8.53
CA MET A 67 -13.09 11.71 7.58
C MET A 67 -14.43 12.05 8.25
N LEU A 68 -14.74 11.41 9.37
CA LEU A 68 -16.10 11.40 9.93
C LEU A 68 -16.17 11.93 11.37
N GLU A 69 -15.12 11.79 12.18
CA GLU A 69 -15.16 12.00 13.63
C GLU A 69 -13.90 12.69 14.16
N ALA A 70 -13.60 13.89 13.64
CA ALA A 70 -12.41 14.66 14.01
C ALA A 70 -12.23 14.82 15.53
N ASP A 71 -13.32 15.02 16.27
CA ASP A 71 -13.28 15.22 17.74
C ASP A 71 -12.83 13.97 18.49
N ALA A 72 -13.00 12.78 17.92
CA ALA A 72 -12.52 11.53 18.50
C ALA A 72 -10.99 11.43 18.46
N LEU A 73 -10.29 12.31 17.72
CA LEU A 73 -8.83 12.35 17.66
C LEU A 73 -8.22 13.28 18.71
N SER A 74 -9.03 14.06 19.43
CA SER A 74 -8.56 15.03 20.41
C SER A 74 -8.35 14.43 21.81
N GLY A 75 -7.38 15.02 22.53
CA GLY A 75 -7.08 14.71 23.93
C GLY A 75 -6.09 13.56 24.10
N ALA A 76 -5.06 13.77 24.93
CA ALA A 76 -3.89 12.89 25.01
C ALA A 76 -4.19 11.42 25.36
N TYR A 77 -5.20 11.17 26.20
CA TYR A 77 -5.51 9.83 26.73
C TYR A 77 -6.96 9.38 26.48
N SER A 78 -7.73 10.18 25.74
CA SER A 78 -9.14 9.90 25.43
C SER A 78 -9.39 9.65 23.95
N ASN A 79 -8.41 9.92 23.10
CA ASN A 79 -8.56 9.83 21.65
C ASN A 79 -8.62 8.38 21.14
N ALA A 80 -9.11 8.24 19.92
CA ALA A 80 -9.29 6.97 19.22
C ALA A 80 -7.98 6.32 18.73
N PHE A 81 -6.82 6.94 18.91
CA PHE A 81 -5.52 6.29 18.75
C PHE A 81 -5.04 5.68 20.06
N TYR A 82 -5.17 6.39 21.18
CA TYR A 82 -4.69 5.93 22.49
C TYR A 82 -5.55 4.80 23.05
N ARG A 83 -6.86 4.99 23.13
CA ARG A 83 -7.73 4.09 23.89
C ARG A 83 -7.74 2.64 23.38
N PRO A 84 -7.88 2.36 22.07
CA PRO A 84 -7.88 0.97 21.58
C PRO A 84 -6.59 0.24 21.93
N TRP A 85 -5.45 0.93 21.88
CA TRP A 85 -4.12 0.34 21.98
C TRP A 85 -3.51 0.35 23.39
N VAL A 86 -4.02 1.20 24.29
CA VAL A 86 -3.44 1.36 25.63
C VAL A 86 -4.45 1.10 26.73
N ALA A 87 -5.70 1.51 26.56
CA ALA A 87 -6.72 1.40 27.61
C ALA A 87 -7.58 0.14 27.47
N ASP A 88 -8.02 -0.16 26.24
CA ASP A 88 -9.05 -1.15 25.98
C ASP A 88 -8.47 -2.54 25.67
N VAL A 89 -7.35 -2.60 24.96
CA VAL A 89 -6.59 -3.85 24.82
C VAL A 89 -5.78 -4.09 26.09
N ASN A 90 -6.08 -5.17 26.80
CA ASN A 90 -5.38 -5.53 28.02
C ASN A 90 -5.24 -7.05 28.10
N LEU A 91 -4.27 -7.52 28.91
CA LEU A 91 -3.93 -8.94 28.98
C LEU A 91 -5.08 -9.78 29.56
N GLU A 92 -5.82 -9.25 30.54
CA GLU A 92 -6.98 -9.94 31.11
C GLU A 92 -8.05 -10.23 30.04
N GLY A 93 -8.42 -9.23 29.23
CA GLY A 93 -9.37 -9.38 28.13
C GLY A 93 -8.84 -10.31 27.04
N LEU A 94 -7.55 -10.26 26.73
CA LEU A 94 -6.93 -11.16 25.75
C LEU A 94 -6.87 -12.62 26.24
N LEU A 95 -6.80 -12.88 27.55
CA LEU A 95 -6.82 -14.24 28.10
C LEU A 95 -8.24 -14.74 28.41
N ALA A 96 -9.22 -13.84 28.52
CA ALA A 96 -10.61 -14.15 28.78
C ALA A 96 -11.36 -14.52 27.48
N LEU A 97 -11.13 -15.75 26.99
CA LEU A 97 -11.84 -16.30 25.83
C LEU A 97 -13.36 -16.24 26.05
N HIS A 98 -14.10 -15.77 25.05
CA HIS A 98 -15.55 -15.64 25.10
C HIS A 98 -16.19 -15.71 23.71
N GLY A 99 -17.53 -15.70 23.65
CA GLY A 99 -18.27 -15.70 22.40
C GLY A 99 -17.93 -16.92 21.53
N ASN A 100 -17.39 -16.66 20.33
CA ASN A 100 -16.98 -17.70 19.38
C ASN A 100 -15.48 -18.04 19.46
N ASP A 101 -14.76 -17.63 20.51
CA ASP A 101 -13.39 -18.08 20.73
C ASP A 101 -13.35 -19.59 20.96
N ASP A 102 -12.29 -20.22 20.48
CA ASP A 102 -12.05 -21.66 20.59
C ASP A 102 -10.57 -21.87 20.93
N PRO A 103 -10.22 -22.47 22.09
CA PRO A 103 -8.83 -22.71 22.49
C PRO A 103 -8.02 -23.55 21.49
N LEU A 104 -8.70 -24.30 20.60
CA LEU A 104 -8.03 -25.05 19.53
C LEU A 104 -7.68 -24.17 18.32
N LYS A 105 -8.23 -22.96 18.22
CA LYS A 105 -8.08 -22.04 17.10
C LYS A 105 -7.29 -20.78 17.46
N SER A 106 -7.25 -20.38 18.72
CA SER A 106 -6.51 -19.22 19.20
C SER A 106 -6.06 -19.38 20.65
N ILE A 107 -4.92 -18.77 20.99
CA ILE A 107 -4.40 -18.73 22.37
C ILE A 107 -4.93 -17.49 23.09
N LEU A 108 -5.14 -16.39 22.35
CA LEU A 108 -5.74 -15.16 22.84
C LEU A 108 -7.15 -14.97 22.27
N SER A 109 -7.98 -14.22 22.99
CA SER A 109 -9.34 -13.90 22.62
C SER A 109 -9.35 -13.05 21.35
N SER A 110 -9.87 -13.64 20.27
CA SER A 110 -10.11 -12.94 19.02
C SER A 110 -11.40 -12.12 19.11
N GLU A 111 -12.39 -12.59 19.89
CA GLU A 111 -13.60 -11.83 20.19
C GLU A 111 -13.30 -10.51 20.92
N HIS A 112 -12.33 -10.48 21.84
CA HIS A 112 -11.93 -9.22 22.52
C HIS A 112 -11.44 -8.16 21.52
N VAL A 113 -10.61 -8.57 20.55
CA VAL A 113 -10.13 -7.67 19.48
C VAL A 113 -11.29 -7.23 18.58
N ILE A 114 -12.19 -8.15 18.25
CA ILE A 114 -13.40 -7.87 17.47
C ILE A 114 -14.29 -6.85 18.20
N ASP A 115 -14.48 -6.96 19.50
CA ASP A 115 -15.33 -6.04 20.26
C ASP A 115 -14.73 -4.64 20.38
N ILE A 116 -13.40 -4.54 20.53
CA ILE A 116 -12.69 -3.27 20.40
C ILE A 116 -12.93 -2.69 18.99
N SER A 117 -12.77 -3.50 17.94
CA SER A 117 -12.99 -3.04 16.56
C SER A 117 -14.40 -2.49 16.33
N LYS A 118 -15.44 -3.14 16.89
CA LYS A 118 -16.83 -2.69 16.80
C LYS A 118 -17.01 -1.34 17.49
N ARG A 119 -16.44 -1.19 18.70
CA ARG A 119 -16.48 0.06 19.48
C ARG A 119 -15.92 1.25 18.69
N TYR A 120 -14.82 1.05 17.97
CA TYR A 120 -14.14 2.16 17.29
C TYR A 120 -14.53 2.33 15.82
N LEU A 121 -15.09 1.32 15.15
CA LEU A 121 -15.38 1.42 13.71
C LEU A 121 -16.87 1.33 13.36
N THR A 122 -17.71 0.74 14.21
CA THR A 122 -19.14 0.55 13.88
C THR A 122 -20.12 1.04 14.94
N ALA A 123 -19.66 1.39 16.15
CA ALA A 123 -20.53 1.92 17.21
C ALA A 123 -21.29 3.20 16.81
N ARG A 124 -20.68 4.03 15.95
CA ARG A 124 -21.28 5.21 15.34
C ARG A 124 -22.65 4.90 14.68
N TYR A 125 -22.83 3.70 14.14
CA TYR A 125 -24.02 3.30 13.39
C TYR A 125 -25.05 2.52 14.23
N GLN A 126 -24.84 2.39 15.54
CA GLN A 126 -25.77 1.67 16.42
C GLN A 126 -26.96 2.54 16.84
N SER A 127 -26.83 3.86 16.74
CA SER A 127 -27.91 4.81 16.99
C SER A 127 -28.81 4.95 15.77
N HIS A 128 -30.11 5.22 15.99
CA HIS A 128 -31.06 5.54 14.91
C HIS A 128 -30.95 7.00 14.44
N VAL A 129 -30.01 7.77 15.01
CA VAL A 129 -29.74 9.16 14.62
C VAL A 129 -28.44 9.19 13.85
N ASP A 130 -28.50 9.72 12.61
CA ASP A 130 -27.32 9.94 11.79
C ASP A 130 -26.33 10.85 12.52
N PRO A 131 -25.14 10.35 12.86
CA PRO A 131 -24.18 11.13 13.62
C PRO A 131 -23.56 12.22 12.72
N PRO A 132 -23.29 13.42 13.26
CA PRO A 132 -22.73 14.50 12.46
C PRO A 132 -21.37 14.11 11.89
N ARG A 133 -21.13 14.44 10.62
CA ARG A 133 -19.82 14.26 9.97
C ARG A 133 -18.93 15.44 10.30
N LYS A 134 -17.81 15.20 10.96
CA LYS A 134 -16.77 16.21 11.20
C LYS A 134 -15.44 15.73 10.66
N ARG A 135 -15.02 16.33 9.55
CA ARG A 135 -13.73 16.04 8.92
C ARG A 135 -12.60 16.80 9.61
N HIS A 136 -11.49 16.13 9.86
CA HIS A 136 -10.31 16.71 10.49
C HIS A 136 -9.56 17.64 9.53
N ALA A 137 -8.89 18.67 10.05
CA ALA A 137 -8.15 19.66 9.26
C ALA A 137 -6.97 19.05 8.46
N ALA A 138 -6.42 17.93 8.94
CA ALA A 138 -5.35 17.18 8.28
C ALA A 138 -5.85 16.27 7.14
N ALA A 139 -7.16 16.00 7.04
CA ALA A 139 -7.70 15.07 6.05
C ALA A 139 -7.81 15.74 4.67
N ALA A 140 -7.55 14.99 3.60
CA ALA A 140 -7.91 15.39 2.24
C ALA A 140 -9.44 15.28 2.01
N ASN A 141 -9.91 15.65 0.81
CA ASN A 141 -11.31 15.44 0.43
C ASN A 141 -11.62 13.95 0.17
N ARG A 142 -10.60 13.18 -0.20
CA ARG A 142 -10.64 11.74 -0.38
C ARG A 142 -9.43 11.14 0.35
N ILE A 143 -9.64 10.10 1.14
CA ILE A 143 -8.56 9.28 1.69
C ILE A 143 -8.66 7.89 1.08
N ARG A 144 -7.59 7.42 0.45
CA ARG A 144 -7.44 6.02 0.03
C ARG A 144 -6.86 5.20 1.18
N LEU A 145 -7.49 4.08 1.49
CA LEU A 145 -7.06 3.12 2.50
C LEU A 145 -6.57 1.85 1.80
N GLY A 146 -5.42 1.33 2.24
CA GLY A 146 -4.90 0.03 1.81
C GLY A 146 -4.51 -0.85 2.99
N LEU A 147 -5.00 -2.09 3.01
CA LEU A 147 -4.67 -3.10 4.01
C LEU A 147 -3.90 -4.23 3.35
N ALA A 148 -2.75 -4.57 3.91
CA ALA A 148 -2.06 -5.82 3.58
C ALA A 148 -2.84 -7.00 4.19
N LEU A 149 -3.06 -8.06 3.44
CA LEU A 149 -3.79 -9.25 3.88
C LEU A 149 -3.03 -10.53 3.49
N ALA A 150 -3.22 -11.60 4.26
CA ALA A 150 -2.65 -12.91 3.97
C ALA A 150 -3.76 -13.93 3.73
N ASN A 151 -4.09 -14.18 2.46
CA ASN A 151 -5.13 -15.12 2.03
C ASN A 151 -4.61 -16.56 2.12
N LEU A 152 -5.13 -17.35 3.06
CA LEU A 152 -4.71 -18.73 3.28
C LEU A 152 -5.24 -19.70 2.22
N ASN A 153 -6.34 -19.38 1.53
CA ASN A 153 -6.79 -20.18 0.39
C ASN A 153 -5.83 -20.03 -0.80
N GLY A 154 -5.23 -18.86 -0.96
CA GLY A 154 -4.38 -18.53 -2.11
C GLY A 154 -5.18 -18.29 -3.40
N ILE A 155 -4.57 -17.58 -4.34
CA ILE A 155 -5.13 -17.30 -5.66
C ILE A 155 -4.12 -17.67 -6.73
N ASP A 156 -4.52 -18.47 -7.71
CA ASP A 156 -3.67 -18.92 -8.79
C ASP A 156 -3.59 -17.89 -9.92
N TYR A 157 -2.36 -17.74 -10.40
CA TYR A 157 -2.02 -16.91 -11.53
C TYR A 157 -1.22 -17.71 -12.55
N GLY A 158 -1.54 -17.55 -13.81
CA GLY A 158 -1.05 -18.38 -14.88
C GLY A 158 -0.40 -17.61 -16.01
N LEU A 159 0.83 -17.98 -16.35
CA LEU A 159 1.56 -17.43 -17.49
C LEU A 159 1.68 -18.47 -18.60
N PRO A 160 1.33 -18.14 -19.86
CA PRO A 160 1.49 -19.07 -20.97
C PRO A 160 2.97 -19.34 -21.25
N LEU A 161 3.35 -20.60 -21.41
CA LEU A 161 4.70 -21.00 -21.81
C LEU A 161 4.77 -21.29 -23.31
N ARG A 162 5.94 -21.01 -23.91
CA ARG A 162 6.23 -21.39 -25.30
C ARG A 162 7.19 -22.58 -25.33
N PRO A 163 7.00 -23.58 -26.21
CA PRO A 163 5.98 -23.65 -27.27
C PRO A 163 4.57 -24.06 -26.77
N GLN A 164 4.45 -24.71 -25.62
CA GLN A 164 3.16 -25.14 -25.05
C GLN A 164 3.21 -25.21 -23.50
N GLY A 165 2.05 -25.16 -22.87
CA GLY A 165 1.89 -25.28 -21.41
C GLY A 165 1.63 -23.95 -20.69
N LYS A 166 1.50 -24.02 -19.38
CA LYS A 166 1.20 -22.89 -18.50
C LYS A 166 2.01 -23.00 -17.21
N PHE A 167 2.64 -21.91 -16.81
CA PHE A 167 3.28 -21.78 -15.51
C PHE A 167 2.27 -21.17 -14.54
N VAL A 168 1.76 -21.97 -13.61
CA VAL A 168 0.83 -21.53 -12.58
C VAL A 168 1.57 -21.35 -11.28
N TYR A 169 1.33 -20.22 -10.61
CA TYR A 169 1.81 -19.97 -9.25
C TYR A 169 0.66 -19.44 -8.39
N THR A 170 0.63 -19.86 -7.13
CA THR A 170 -0.36 -19.42 -6.15
C THR A 170 0.20 -18.25 -5.34
N ARG A 171 -0.58 -17.17 -5.21
CA ARG A 171 -0.23 -16.03 -4.37
C ARG A 171 -1.11 -16.02 -3.13
N HIS A 172 -0.48 -16.01 -1.96
CA HIS A 172 -1.15 -15.85 -0.66
C HIS A 172 -1.12 -14.40 -0.14
N GLN A 173 -0.17 -13.58 -0.63
CA GLN A 173 -0.19 -12.14 -0.39
C GLN A 173 -1.36 -11.51 -1.12
N ASP A 174 -2.18 -10.78 -0.38
CA ASP A 174 -3.39 -10.13 -0.87
C ASP A 174 -3.48 -8.73 -0.28
N GLU A 175 -4.32 -7.89 -0.88
CA GLU A 175 -4.49 -6.49 -0.52
C GLU A 175 -5.98 -6.16 -0.58
N LEU A 176 -6.48 -5.39 0.39
CA LEU A 176 -7.79 -4.76 0.31
C LEU A 176 -7.60 -3.25 0.21
N THR A 177 -8.20 -2.64 -0.81
CA THR A 177 -8.11 -1.19 -1.01
C THR A 177 -9.49 -0.58 -1.16
N THR A 178 -9.67 0.60 -0.58
CA THR A 178 -10.91 1.37 -0.68
C THR A 178 -10.59 2.86 -0.60
N TRP A 179 -11.60 3.71 -0.71
CA TRP A 179 -11.47 5.14 -0.45
C TRP A 179 -12.75 5.69 0.16
N ILE A 180 -12.60 6.79 0.89
CA ILE A 180 -13.70 7.52 1.51
C ILE A 180 -13.68 8.93 0.95
N ASP A 181 -14.83 9.42 0.51
CA ASP A 181 -15.06 10.77 0.03
C ASP A 181 -15.84 11.62 1.04
N LYS A 182 -15.43 12.88 1.22
CA LYS A 182 -16.07 13.85 2.13
C LYS A 182 -17.57 14.04 1.88
N GLY A 183 -18.03 13.84 0.64
CA GLY A 183 -19.38 14.19 0.20
C GLY A 183 -20.27 13.00 -0.15
N VAL A 184 -19.78 11.76 -0.03
CA VAL A 184 -20.55 10.57 -0.37
C VAL A 184 -21.18 10.03 0.91
N ALA A 185 -22.51 9.97 0.96
CA ALA A 185 -23.24 9.49 2.14
C ALA A 185 -23.06 7.98 2.35
N ALA A 186 -22.96 7.20 1.26
CA ALA A 186 -22.74 5.76 1.32
C ALA A 186 -21.43 5.37 2.03
N ASP A 187 -20.45 6.28 2.11
CA ASP A 187 -19.17 6.05 2.77
C ASP A 187 -19.24 6.25 4.32
N ASP A 188 -20.38 6.71 4.86
CA ASP A 188 -20.67 6.84 6.29
C ASP A 188 -21.85 5.92 6.66
N ALA A 189 -21.71 4.63 6.37
CA ALA A 189 -22.74 3.62 6.59
C ALA A 189 -22.17 2.34 7.21
N PHE A 190 -23.00 1.61 7.96
CA PHE A 190 -22.62 0.32 8.56
C PHE A 190 -22.17 -0.69 7.50
N ASP A 191 -22.92 -0.82 6.40
CA ASP A 191 -22.62 -1.76 5.32
C ASP A 191 -21.30 -1.45 4.60
N PHE A 192 -20.79 -0.22 4.71
CA PHE A 192 -19.47 0.15 4.23
C PHE A 192 -18.38 -0.19 5.24
N TRP A 193 -18.60 0.13 6.52
CA TRP A 193 -17.56 0.03 7.56
C TRP A 193 -17.44 -1.32 8.25
N ASP A 194 -18.50 -2.13 8.33
CA ASP A 194 -18.40 -3.45 8.95
C ASP A 194 -17.53 -4.45 8.15
N PRO A 195 -17.63 -4.52 6.81
CA PRO A 195 -16.69 -5.31 6.02
C PRO A 195 -15.24 -4.83 6.18
N LEU A 196 -15.01 -3.52 6.21
CA LEU A 196 -13.68 -2.93 6.43
C LEU A 196 -13.14 -3.20 7.84
N ARG A 197 -14.00 -3.12 8.86
CA ARG A 197 -13.67 -3.53 10.23
C ARG A 197 -13.26 -4.99 10.26
N ASN A 198 -14.02 -5.88 9.65
CA ASN A 198 -13.70 -7.30 9.61
C ASN A 198 -12.35 -7.55 8.91
N ALA A 199 -12.11 -6.90 7.77
CA ALA A 199 -10.84 -6.97 7.06
C ALA A 199 -9.66 -6.39 7.87
N CYS A 200 -9.86 -5.30 8.63
CA CYS A 200 -8.80 -4.74 9.46
C CYS A 200 -8.48 -5.62 10.68
N VAL A 201 -9.48 -6.28 11.27
CA VAL A 201 -9.23 -7.27 12.33
C VAL A 201 -8.45 -8.45 11.75
N SER A 202 -8.84 -8.94 10.57
CA SER A 202 -8.09 -9.98 9.87
C SER A 202 -6.65 -9.55 9.57
N CYS A 203 -6.45 -8.30 9.15
CA CYS A 203 -5.14 -7.74 8.86
C CYS A 203 -4.18 -7.88 10.04
N GLY A 204 -4.65 -7.79 11.28
CA GLY A 204 -3.88 -7.96 12.52
C GLY A 204 -4.10 -9.26 13.29
N ALA A 205 -4.74 -10.27 12.68
CA ALA A 205 -4.98 -11.56 13.30
C ALA A 205 -3.72 -12.44 13.27
N PHE A 206 -2.73 -12.12 14.12
CA PHE A 206 -1.45 -12.83 14.21
C PHE A 206 -1.64 -14.34 14.34
N ALA A 207 -1.16 -15.11 13.35
CA ALA A 207 -1.46 -16.54 13.15
C ALA A 207 -1.19 -17.45 14.36
N PHE A 208 -0.29 -17.05 15.26
CA PHE A 208 0.09 -17.84 16.43
C PHE A 208 -0.59 -17.39 17.73
N ALA A 209 -1.45 -16.38 17.68
CA ALA A 209 -2.17 -15.88 18.85
C ALA A 209 -3.68 -15.82 18.62
N PHE A 210 -4.11 -15.40 17.44
CA PHE A 210 -5.51 -15.17 17.09
C PHE A 210 -5.98 -16.13 16.00
N ARG A 211 -7.30 -16.33 15.93
CA ARG A 211 -7.90 -17.24 14.95
C ARG A 211 -7.85 -16.63 13.55
N VAL A 212 -7.90 -17.49 12.54
CA VAL A 212 -8.15 -17.11 11.16
C VAL A 212 -9.52 -16.43 11.03
N ILE A 213 -9.60 -15.40 10.19
CA ILE A 213 -10.82 -14.61 9.98
C ILE A 213 -11.26 -14.74 8.53
N ASP A 214 -12.53 -15.06 8.34
CA ASP A 214 -13.14 -15.07 7.02
C ASP A 214 -13.46 -13.65 6.58
N VAL A 215 -13.07 -13.29 5.36
CA VAL A 215 -13.34 -12.00 4.73
C VAL A 215 -14.06 -12.24 3.39
N ILE A 216 -15.19 -11.57 3.22
CA ILE A 216 -15.95 -11.57 1.97
C ILE A 216 -15.24 -10.64 0.98
N ARG A 217 -14.97 -11.16 -0.22
CA ARG A 217 -14.33 -10.45 -1.33
C ARG A 217 -15.19 -10.50 -2.58
N HIS A 218 -15.03 -9.51 -3.43
CA HIS A 218 -15.66 -9.42 -4.75
C HIS A 218 -14.67 -9.78 -5.84
N ALA A 219 -15.13 -10.52 -6.86
CA ALA A 219 -14.28 -10.89 -8.00
C ALA A 219 -13.66 -9.65 -8.70
N SER A 220 -14.35 -8.51 -8.69
CA SER A 220 -13.87 -7.25 -9.26
C SER A 220 -12.62 -6.68 -8.57
N GLU A 221 -12.27 -7.15 -7.38
CA GLU A 221 -11.04 -6.76 -6.68
C GLU A 221 -9.80 -7.46 -7.26
N PHE A 222 -9.97 -8.59 -7.97
CA PHE A 222 -8.88 -9.40 -8.51
C PHE A 222 -8.69 -9.12 -10.01
N THR A 223 -8.08 -7.98 -10.33
CA THR A 223 -8.00 -7.45 -11.71
C THR A 223 -6.73 -7.82 -12.47
N ARG A 224 -5.83 -8.62 -11.89
CA ARG A 224 -4.55 -8.93 -12.53
C ARG A 224 -4.76 -9.75 -13.81
N PRO A 225 -4.03 -9.43 -14.90
CA PRO A 225 -4.30 -9.98 -16.24
C PRO A 225 -4.04 -11.48 -16.35
N ASN A 226 -3.30 -12.06 -15.42
CA ASN A 226 -2.93 -13.47 -15.39
C ASN A 226 -3.71 -14.28 -14.35
N LEU A 227 -4.85 -13.78 -13.84
CA LEU A 227 -5.69 -14.54 -12.93
C LEU A 227 -6.16 -15.85 -13.58
N ASP A 228 -5.94 -16.97 -12.87
CA ASP A 228 -6.33 -18.31 -13.33
C ASP A 228 -7.46 -18.92 -12.51
N THR A 229 -7.52 -18.59 -11.21
CA THR A 229 -8.63 -19.01 -10.35
C THR A 229 -9.94 -18.37 -10.80
N VAL A 230 -10.98 -19.19 -10.95
CA VAL A 230 -12.36 -18.70 -11.14
C VAL A 230 -12.90 -18.27 -9.78
N ILE A 231 -13.08 -16.97 -9.60
CA ILE A 231 -13.60 -16.37 -8.37
C ILE A 231 -15.09 -16.07 -8.58
N ALA A 232 -15.95 -16.51 -7.66
CA ALA A 232 -17.38 -16.18 -7.70
C ALA A 232 -17.59 -14.65 -7.53
N PRO A 233 -18.70 -14.06 -8.02
CA PRO A 233 -18.92 -12.62 -7.92
C PRO A 233 -18.73 -12.05 -6.51
N VAL A 234 -19.12 -12.84 -5.52
CA VAL A 234 -18.84 -12.66 -4.10
C VAL A 234 -18.35 -14.01 -3.57
N GLN A 235 -17.20 -14.01 -2.87
CA GLN A 235 -16.59 -15.21 -2.34
C GLN A 235 -15.98 -14.94 -0.95
N THR A 236 -16.11 -15.90 -0.05
CA THR A 236 -15.43 -15.85 1.25
C THR A 236 -14.07 -16.52 1.14
N PHE A 237 -13.04 -15.86 1.66
CA PHE A 237 -11.71 -16.42 1.83
C PHE A 237 -11.29 -16.28 3.29
N SER A 238 -10.41 -17.17 3.74
CA SER A 238 -9.90 -17.26 5.09
C SER A 238 -8.53 -16.59 5.17
N TYR A 239 -8.38 -15.64 6.09
CA TYR A 239 -7.23 -14.77 6.19
C TYR A 239 -6.57 -14.79 7.57
N THR A 240 -5.28 -14.50 7.59
CA THR A 240 -4.50 -14.19 8.79
C THR A 240 -3.79 -12.85 8.63
N ASP A 241 -2.94 -12.50 9.59
CA ASP A 241 -2.18 -11.26 9.64
C ASP A 241 -1.46 -10.97 8.32
N GLY A 242 -1.72 -9.79 7.74
CA GLY A 242 -1.13 -9.35 6.48
C GLY A 242 0.39 -9.18 6.54
N GLY A 243 0.93 -8.94 7.73
CA GLY A 243 2.36 -8.90 8.02
C GLY A 243 3.08 -10.23 7.77
N THR A 244 2.36 -11.34 7.61
CA THR A 244 2.93 -12.64 7.23
C THR A 244 3.64 -12.59 5.88
N PHE A 245 3.08 -11.84 4.92
CA PHE A 245 3.64 -11.72 3.57
C PHE A 245 4.02 -10.28 3.20
N GLN A 246 3.42 -9.26 3.80
CA GLN A 246 3.73 -7.86 3.49
C GLN A 246 3.64 -7.01 4.76
N ASN A 247 4.74 -6.94 5.52
CA ASN A 247 4.76 -6.25 6.81
C ASN A 247 5.09 -4.75 6.71
N GLU A 248 5.73 -4.31 5.63
CA GLU A 248 5.97 -2.89 5.31
C GLU A 248 5.29 -2.57 3.96
N PRO A 249 3.98 -2.25 3.92
CA PRO A 249 3.21 -2.13 2.67
C PRO A 249 3.46 -0.80 1.93
N LEU A 250 4.74 -0.53 1.63
CA LEU A 250 5.22 0.66 0.93
C LEU A 250 4.81 0.64 -0.54
N GLY A 251 4.92 -0.53 -1.18
CA GLY A 251 4.48 -0.72 -2.56
C GLY A 251 2.97 -0.47 -2.71
N LEU A 252 2.18 -0.88 -1.73
CA LEU A 252 0.74 -0.61 -1.69
C LEU A 252 0.45 0.89 -1.63
N ALA A 253 1.13 1.64 -0.74
CA ALA A 253 0.95 3.09 -0.68
C ALA A 253 1.38 3.78 -1.98
N LYS A 254 2.49 3.34 -2.56
CA LYS A 254 2.96 3.86 -3.84
C LYS A 254 1.93 3.65 -4.95
N ASN A 255 1.37 2.44 -5.06
CA ASN A 255 0.31 2.14 -6.02
C ASN A 255 -0.90 3.05 -5.83
N LEU A 256 -1.33 3.29 -4.58
CA LEU A 256 -2.46 4.18 -4.29
C LEU A 256 -2.16 5.65 -4.62
N VAL A 257 -0.93 6.12 -4.39
CA VAL A 257 -0.51 7.47 -4.79
C VAL A 257 -0.47 7.61 -6.31
N ASP A 258 -0.03 6.58 -7.02
CA ASP A 258 0.04 6.59 -8.49
C ASP A 258 -1.35 6.71 -9.13
N LEU A 259 -2.40 6.16 -8.49
CA LEU A 259 -3.80 6.36 -8.87
C LEU A 259 -4.32 7.80 -8.62
N ILE A 260 -3.56 8.66 -7.95
CA ILE A 260 -3.92 10.06 -7.68
C ILE A 260 -3.11 10.99 -8.58
N ASP A 261 -1.78 10.83 -8.54
CA ASP A 261 -0.86 11.84 -9.10
C ASP A 261 -0.29 11.44 -10.47
N GLU A 262 -0.38 10.17 -10.89
CA GLU A 262 0.24 9.66 -12.13
C GLU A 262 1.73 10.07 -12.28
N HIS A 263 2.45 10.13 -11.15
CA HIS A 263 3.84 10.59 -11.04
C HIS A 263 4.11 12.08 -11.39
N LYS A 264 3.09 12.94 -11.44
CA LYS A 264 3.24 14.36 -11.86
C LYS A 264 3.54 15.34 -10.71
N ASN A 265 3.15 15.02 -9.47
CA ASN A 265 3.14 15.95 -8.33
C ASN A 265 4.31 15.78 -7.35
N VAL A 266 5.48 15.35 -7.83
CA VAL A 266 6.62 14.90 -7.00
C VAL A 266 7.07 15.96 -5.99
N GLU A 267 7.10 17.24 -6.37
CA GLU A 267 7.53 18.35 -5.49
C GLU A 267 6.56 18.64 -4.32
N SER A 268 5.33 18.13 -4.40
CA SER A 268 4.27 18.35 -3.40
C SER A 268 3.80 17.06 -2.73
N ARG A 269 4.47 15.94 -2.99
CA ARG A 269 4.11 14.60 -2.51
C ARG A 269 5.14 14.11 -1.51
N PHE A 270 4.70 13.82 -0.29
CA PHE A 270 5.51 13.29 0.79
C PHE A 270 5.05 11.91 1.19
N TYR A 271 5.99 11.10 1.67
CA TYR A 271 5.74 9.77 2.23
C TYR A 271 6.26 9.76 3.67
N LEU A 272 5.42 9.34 4.61
CA LEU A 272 5.81 9.07 5.99
C LEU A 272 5.69 7.56 6.20
N PHE A 273 6.79 6.94 6.60
CA PHE A 273 6.81 5.54 6.99
C PHE A 273 6.92 5.43 8.51
N VAL A 274 5.91 4.82 9.13
CA VAL A 274 5.84 4.61 10.57
C VAL A 274 6.14 3.14 10.85
N ALA A 275 7.28 2.88 11.48
CA ALA A 275 7.66 1.53 11.89
C ALA A 275 8.40 1.58 13.23
N PRO A 276 8.02 0.74 14.20
CA PRO A 276 8.75 0.68 15.46
C PRO A 276 10.09 -0.04 15.32
N GLY A 277 11.05 0.38 16.15
CA GLY A 277 12.36 -0.26 16.31
C GLY A 277 13.41 0.13 15.28
N VAL A 278 14.67 0.13 15.71
CA VAL A 278 15.83 0.35 14.84
C VAL A 278 16.01 -0.88 13.95
N LYS A 279 16.25 -0.69 12.64
CA LYS A 279 16.59 -1.78 11.72
C LYS A 279 17.98 -2.31 12.06
N SER A 280 18.07 -3.36 12.87
CA SER A 280 19.30 -4.05 13.25
C SER A 280 19.39 -5.46 12.65
N SER A 281 20.59 -6.02 12.56
CA SER A 281 20.80 -7.40 12.14
C SER A 281 20.08 -8.36 13.08
N VAL A 282 19.30 -9.28 12.51
CA VAL A 282 18.70 -10.44 13.21
C VAL A 282 19.44 -11.74 12.88
N SER A 283 20.60 -11.64 12.20
CA SER A 283 21.44 -12.80 11.89
C SER A 283 21.85 -13.49 13.18
N ASN A 284 21.77 -14.82 13.20
CA ASN A 284 22.23 -15.63 14.31
C ASN A 284 23.10 -16.78 13.80
N SER A 285 24.42 -16.61 13.93
CA SER A 285 25.41 -17.64 13.58
C SER A 285 25.49 -18.79 14.59
N GLU A 286 24.92 -18.64 15.78
CA GLU A 286 24.92 -19.67 16.83
C GLU A 286 23.76 -20.67 16.66
N PHE A 287 22.73 -20.33 15.87
CA PHE A 287 21.67 -21.27 15.54
C PHE A 287 22.19 -22.32 14.56
N THR A 288 22.42 -23.52 15.07
CA THR A 288 22.98 -24.66 14.33
C THR A 288 22.06 -25.87 14.43
N ALA A 289 22.26 -26.86 13.57
CA ALA A 289 21.52 -28.13 13.65
C ALA A 289 21.64 -28.82 15.02
N ALA A 290 22.76 -28.62 15.74
CA ALA A 290 22.96 -29.17 17.08
C ALA A 290 22.14 -28.47 18.16
N ALA A 291 21.87 -27.15 18.00
CA ALA A 291 21.05 -26.36 18.91
C ALA A 291 19.56 -26.36 18.53
N ALA A 292 19.22 -26.87 17.34
CA ALA A 292 17.88 -26.88 16.80
C ALA A 292 17.04 -28.00 17.46
N ASN A 293 16.02 -27.59 18.22
CA ASN A 293 14.90 -28.46 18.58
C ASN A 293 13.62 -27.95 17.90
N PHE A 294 12.53 -28.72 17.96
CA PHE A 294 11.28 -28.35 17.29
C PHE A 294 10.76 -26.95 17.67
N ARG A 295 10.85 -26.58 18.96
CA ARG A 295 10.38 -25.28 19.44
C ARG A 295 11.26 -24.14 18.94
N GLU A 296 12.58 -24.27 19.08
CA GLU A 296 13.53 -23.26 18.65
C GLU A 296 13.49 -23.07 17.13
N THR A 297 13.39 -24.16 16.37
CA THR A 297 13.22 -24.10 14.92
C THR A 297 11.93 -23.40 14.52
N ALA A 298 10.80 -23.68 15.19
CA ALA A 298 9.54 -23.00 14.93
C ALA A 298 9.63 -21.50 15.20
N LEU A 299 10.19 -21.09 16.35
CA LEU A 299 10.40 -19.68 16.69
C LEU A 299 11.31 -18.98 15.67
N ARG A 300 12.38 -19.65 15.23
CA ARG A 300 13.28 -19.14 14.19
C ARG A 300 12.60 -18.99 12.84
N LEU A 301 11.75 -19.95 12.46
CA LEU A 301 11.00 -19.89 11.20
C LEU A 301 10.00 -18.73 11.21
N VAL A 302 9.29 -18.52 12.32
CA VAL A 302 8.41 -17.36 12.50
C VAL A 302 9.20 -16.07 12.35
N GLY A 303 10.32 -15.93 13.08
CA GLY A 303 11.17 -14.74 12.96
C GLY A 303 11.69 -14.51 11.54
N ALA A 304 12.07 -15.58 10.82
CA ALA A 304 12.55 -15.49 9.45
C ALA A 304 11.45 -15.06 8.47
N ILE A 305 10.23 -15.62 8.58
CA ILE A 305 9.08 -15.26 7.74
C ILE A 305 8.78 -13.77 7.90
N PHE A 306 8.60 -13.29 9.14
CA PHE A 306 8.27 -11.88 9.39
C PHE A 306 9.42 -10.94 9.04
N CYS A 307 10.68 -11.35 9.25
CA CYS A 307 11.83 -10.57 8.81
C CYS A 307 11.87 -10.46 7.28
N GLN A 308 11.62 -11.53 6.54
CA GLN A 308 11.59 -11.50 5.08
C GLN A 308 10.42 -10.66 4.56
N ALA A 309 9.22 -10.82 5.13
CA ALA A 309 8.02 -10.06 4.80
C ALA A 309 8.18 -8.55 5.05
N ARG A 310 8.99 -8.17 6.04
CA ARG A 310 9.39 -6.77 6.30
C ARG A 310 10.14 -6.15 5.12
N PHE A 311 11.03 -6.90 4.48
CA PHE A 311 11.89 -6.39 3.43
C PHE A 311 11.42 -6.76 2.02
N GLN A 312 10.27 -7.41 1.84
CA GLN A 312 9.83 -7.89 0.54
C GLN A 312 9.73 -6.76 -0.51
N ASP A 313 9.10 -5.64 -0.17
CA ASP A 313 8.98 -4.49 -1.07
C ASP A 313 10.34 -3.85 -1.36
N TRP A 314 11.25 -3.81 -0.37
CA TRP A 314 12.62 -3.31 -0.55
C TRP A 314 13.45 -4.19 -1.47
N ILE A 315 13.40 -5.51 -1.27
CA ILE A 315 14.10 -6.50 -2.10
C ILE A 315 13.58 -6.44 -3.54
N PHE A 316 12.26 -6.31 -3.72
CA PHE A 316 11.68 -6.17 -5.04
C PHE A 316 12.10 -4.84 -5.70
N ALA A 317 12.01 -3.72 -4.98
CA ALA A 317 12.41 -2.42 -5.48
C ALA A 317 13.91 -2.37 -5.84
N GLU A 318 14.78 -2.94 -5.01
CA GLU A 318 16.22 -3.07 -5.29
C GLU A 318 16.44 -3.85 -6.59
N LYS A 319 15.77 -5.00 -6.76
CA LYS A 319 15.89 -5.82 -7.97
C LYS A 319 15.42 -5.06 -9.22
N VAL A 320 14.32 -4.33 -9.14
CA VAL A 320 13.80 -3.51 -10.25
C VAL A 320 14.74 -2.34 -10.54
N ASN A 321 15.24 -1.65 -9.52
CA ASN A 321 16.20 -0.55 -9.67
C ASN A 321 17.49 -1.03 -10.33
N ALA A 322 18.03 -2.18 -9.91
CA ALA A 322 19.20 -2.78 -10.54
C ALA A 322 18.94 -3.15 -12.01
N GLN A 323 17.75 -3.64 -12.36
CA GLN A 323 17.35 -3.89 -13.75
C GLN A 323 17.25 -2.60 -14.57
N ILE A 324 16.66 -1.53 -14.00
CA ILE A 324 16.58 -0.21 -14.64
C ILE A 324 17.98 0.37 -14.85
N GLU A 325 18.88 0.25 -13.86
CA GLU A 325 20.26 0.68 -13.99
C GLU A 325 21.01 -0.08 -15.09
N ALA A 326 20.84 -1.40 -15.14
CA ALA A 326 21.42 -2.24 -16.19
C ALA A 326 20.88 -1.85 -17.58
N PHE A 327 19.56 -1.64 -17.70
CA PHE A 327 18.94 -1.16 -18.93
C PHE A 327 19.46 0.23 -19.33
N ASN A 328 19.50 1.18 -18.39
CA ASN A 328 20.03 2.52 -18.62
C ASN A 328 21.50 2.51 -19.02
N ALA A 329 22.30 1.61 -18.46
CA ALA A 329 23.69 1.40 -18.85
C ALA A 329 23.79 0.88 -20.29
N GLN A 330 22.95 -0.09 -20.68
CA GLN A 330 22.88 -0.59 -22.06
C GLN A 330 22.45 0.51 -23.05
N VAL A 331 21.42 1.29 -22.72
CA VAL A 331 20.96 2.42 -23.55
C VAL A 331 22.06 3.46 -23.71
N ARG A 332 22.79 3.79 -22.63
CA ARG A 332 23.96 4.69 -22.67
C ARG A 332 25.10 4.15 -23.52
N ALA A 333 25.36 2.84 -23.48
CA ALA A 333 26.37 2.20 -24.33
C ALA A 333 25.96 2.18 -25.81
N MET A 334 24.66 2.12 -26.12
CA MET A 334 24.15 2.14 -27.49
C MET A 334 23.99 3.56 -28.09
N LEU A 335 23.84 4.59 -27.25
CA LEU A 335 23.67 5.99 -27.66
C LEU A 335 24.71 6.49 -28.70
N PRO A 336 26.02 6.18 -28.59
CA PRO A 336 27.01 6.53 -29.61
C PRO A 336 26.77 5.87 -30.96
N LEU A 337 26.25 4.64 -31.00
CA LEU A 337 25.96 3.89 -32.23
C LEU A 337 24.75 4.47 -32.98
N PHE A 338 23.74 4.94 -32.23
CA PHE A 338 22.59 5.64 -32.82
C PHE A 338 22.98 7.04 -33.33
N ARG A 339 23.83 7.77 -32.59
CA ARG A 339 24.36 9.07 -33.03
C ARG A 339 25.24 8.95 -34.27
N SER A 340 26.08 7.92 -34.36
CA SER A 340 26.95 7.69 -35.53
C SER A 340 26.16 7.27 -36.77
N ARG A 341 25.14 6.41 -36.63
CA ARG A 341 24.22 6.05 -37.73
C ARG A 341 23.38 7.24 -38.20
N SER A 342 22.88 8.07 -37.28
CA SER A 342 22.15 9.29 -37.63
C SER A 342 23.05 10.25 -38.41
N ALA A 343 24.28 10.51 -37.93
CA ALA A 343 25.25 11.36 -38.63
C ALA A 343 25.67 10.79 -40.00
N ALA A 344 25.82 9.47 -40.12
CA ALA A 344 26.10 8.80 -41.40
C ALA A 344 24.93 8.91 -42.39
N ASN A 345 23.69 8.76 -41.92
CA ASN A 345 22.49 8.94 -42.74
C ASN A 345 22.30 10.40 -43.17
N THR A 346 22.56 11.37 -42.29
CA THR A 346 22.53 12.80 -42.64
C THR A 346 23.61 13.15 -43.67
N ARG A 347 24.82 12.59 -43.55
CA ARG A 347 25.89 12.76 -44.55
C ARG A 347 25.52 12.13 -45.89
N ARG A 348 24.88 10.97 -45.88
CA ARG A 348 24.44 10.27 -47.10
C ARG A 348 23.29 10.99 -47.79
N ALA A 349 22.33 11.55 -47.03
CA ALA A 349 21.27 12.40 -47.56
C ALA A 349 21.83 13.69 -48.20
N LYS A 350 22.76 14.39 -47.52
CA LYS A 350 23.44 15.57 -48.10
C LYS A 350 24.27 15.24 -49.34
N ALA A 351 24.89 14.06 -49.39
CA ALA A 351 25.63 13.61 -50.57
C ALA A 351 24.72 13.23 -51.76
N LEU A 352 23.49 12.78 -51.48
CA LEU A 352 22.48 12.53 -52.51
C LEU A 352 21.88 13.83 -53.05
N ASP A 353 21.57 14.81 -52.19
CA ASP A 353 21.14 16.16 -52.60
C ASP A 353 22.21 16.87 -53.45
N ALA A 354 23.48 16.77 -53.06
CA ALA A 354 24.60 17.37 -53.82
C ALA A 354 24.80 16.72 -55.20
N ARG A 355 24.42 15.44 -55.38
CA ARG A 355 24.44 14.77 -56.68
C ARG A 355 23.22 15.10 -57.53
N GLY A 356 22.04 15.26 -56.94
CA GLY A 356 20.83 15.69 -57.64
C GLY A 356 20.91 17.13 -58.17
N GLY A 357 21.59 18.03 -57.46
CA GLY A 357 21.81 19.42 -57.91
C GLY A 357 22.85 19.59 -59.02
N ALA A 358 23.73 18.60 -59.24
CA ALA A 358 24.78 18.67 -60.26
C ALA A 358 24.33 18.18 -61.65
N GLU A 359 23.16 17.51 -61.75
CA GLU A 359 22.63 17.00 -63.03
C GLU A 359 21.69 18.00 -63.74
N THR A 360 21.26 19.08 -63.08
CA THR A 360 20.34 20.08 -63.65
C THR A 360 21.02 21.32 -64.26
N ASP A 361 22.36 21.41 -64.25
CA ASP A 361 23.09 22.62 -64.69
C ASP A 361 23.84 22.44 -66.04
N ARG A 362 23.28 21.65 -66.96
CA ARG A 362 23.63 21.70 -68.40
C ARG A 362 22.63 22.57 -69.15
N LYS A 363 22.93 23.87 -69.26
CA LYS A 363 22.26 24.83 -70.16
C LYS A 363 22.34 24.38 -71.62
N PRO A 364 21.24 24.49 -72.41
CA PRO A 364 21.31 24.71 -73.84
C PRO A 364 21.49 26.21 -74.15
N MET A 365 22.38 26.52 -75.10
CA MET A 365 22.61 27.86 -75.65
C MET A 365 21.40 28.40 -76.42
N GLU A 366 21.10 29.66 -76.12
CA GLU A 366 20.74 30.77 -77.03
C GLU A 366 19.59 30.62 -78.04
N ARG A 367 18.56 31.46 -77.87
CA ARG A 367 18.10 32.38 -78.93
C ARG A 367 17.73 33.74 -78.33
N GLY A 368 18.36 34.79 -78.84
CA GLY A 368 18.05 36.17 -78.51
C GLY A 368 16.79 36.69 -79.22
N ALA A 369 16.14 37.63 -78.54
CA ALA A 369 15.73 38.96 -79.02
C ALA A 369 14.68 39.01 -80.18
N LYS A 370 13.66 39.86 -80.20
CA LYS A 370 13.36 41.20 -79.67
C LYS A 370 11.81 41.43 -79.74
N PRO A 371 11.25 42.66 -79.77
CA PRO A 371 10.97 43.52 -78.63
C PRO A 371 9.49 44.00 -78.60
N ASN A 372 8.97 44.27 -77.40
CA ASN A 372 8.34 45.53 -76.95
C ASN A 372 7.61 45.27 -75.64
#